data_AF-A0A2D4MDF4-F1
#
_entry.id   AF-A0A2D4MDF4-F1
#
_cell.length_a   1.000
_cell.length_b   1.000
_cell.length_c   1.000
_cell.angle_alpha   90.00
_cell.angle_beta   90.00
_cell.angle_gamma   90.00
#
_symmetry.space_group_name_H-M   'P 1'
#
loop_
_entity.id
_entity.type
_entity.pdbx_description
1 polymer ?
#
loop_
_entity_poly.entity_id
_entity_poly.type
_entity_poly.pdbx_seq_one_letter_code
_entity_poly.pdbx_strand_id
1 'polypeptide(L)'
;QPEIESRALAMFRELTRQLQLSYLTFVSQLRGLPTSLQDKAKLIWQMMEDLNGSFLATDSFQEVPSATLAQSCQRLVTARGSVDEIVDYVVQNVPLPWVVGPFAPSLVELPYAS
;
A
#
# COMPACT_ATOMS: atom_id res chain seq x y z
N GLN A 1 25.15 19.83 4.64
CA GLN A 1 24.73 19.02 5.80
C GLN A 1 24.44 17.58 5.35
N PRO A 2 25.48 16.76 5.15
CA PRO A 2 25.31 15.36 4.70
C PRO A 2 24.58 14.48 5.72
N GLU A 3 24.70 14.78 7.02
CA GLU A 3 24.02 14.02 8.09
C GLU A 3 22.50 14.17 8.09
N ILE A 4 21.97 15.32 7.65
CA ILE A 4 20.51 15.53 7.57
C ILE A 4 19.93 14.72 6.42
N GLU A 5 20.60 14.73 5.27
CA GLU A 5 20.18 13.98 4.07
C GLU A 5 20.20 12.47 4.33
N SER A 6 21.27 11.94 4.93
CA SER A 6 21.36 10.52 5.26
C SER A 6 20.29 10.10 6.27
N ARG A 7 20.02 10.93 7.30
CA ARG A 7 18.92 10.71 8.25
C ARG A 7 17.56 10.75 7.57
N ALA A 8 17.32 11.70 6.68
CA ALA A 8 16.07 11.81 5.92
C ALA A 8 15.87 10.59 5.01
N LEU A 9 16.93 10.12 4.34
CA LEU A 9 16.92 8.91 3.53
C LEU A 9 16.64 7.65 4.36
N ALA A 10 17.25 7.53 5.55
CA ALA A 10 16.96 6.44 6.47
C ALA A 10 15.49 6.41 6.91
N MET A 11 14.92 7.58 7.24
CA MET A 11 13.49 7.70 7.53
C MET A 11 12.62 7.31 6.33
N PHE A 12 12.98 7.77 5.13
CA PHE A 12 12.27 7.43 3.90
C PHE A 12 12.26 5.92 3.61
N ARG A 13 13.40 5.24 3.80
CA ARG A 13 13.50 3.77 3.67
C ARG A 13 12.62 3.05 4.67
N GLU A 14 12.63 3.48 5.93
CA GLU A 14 11.80 2.86 6.96
C GLU A 14 10.31 3.06 6.67
N LEU A 15 9.90 4.24 6.23
CA LEU A 15 8.51 4.49 5.80
C LEU A 15 8.12 3.65 4.58
N THR A 16 9.01 3.51 3.60
CA THR A 16 8.78 2.67 2.42
C THR A 16 8.60 1.21 2.82
N ARG A 17 9.42 0.70 3.75
CA ARG A 17 9.31 -0.65 4.30
C ARG A 17 7.99 -0.86 5.06
N GLN A 18 7.58 0.12 5.88
CA GLN A 18 6.28 0.06 6.56
C GLN A 18 5.12 0.02 5.56
N LEU A 19 5.19 0.84 4.51
CA LEU A 19 4.19 0.85 3.46
C LEU A 19 4.10 -0.51 2.72
N GLN A 20 5.24 -1.14 2.42
CA GLN A 20 5.28 -2.49 1.83
C GLN A 20 4.61 -3.54 2.72
N LEU A 21 4.83 -3.48 4.03
CA LEU A 21 4.16 -4.38 4.98
C LEU A 21 2.64 -4.13 5.00
N SER A 22 2.22 -2.88 5.08
CA SER A 22 0.79 -2.52 5.03
C SER A 22 0.13 -2.92 3.71
N TYR A 23 0.87 -2.90 2.59
CA TYR A 23 0.36 -3.31 1.30
C TYR A 23 -0.07 -4.79 1.27
N LEU A 24 0.67 -5.68 1.93
CA LEU A 24 0.28 -7.10 2.02
C LEU A 24 -1.09 -7.27 2.70
N THR A 25 -1.33 -6.51 3.77
CA THR A 25 -2.65 -6.47 4.39
C THR A 25 -3.68 -5.87 3.44
N PHE A 26 -3.39 -4.74 2.80
CA PHE A 26 -4.29 -4.08 1.86
C PHE A 26 -4.73 -5.00 0.72
N VAL A 27 -3.79 -5.64 0.01
CA VAL A 27 -4.11 -6.51 -1.13
C VAL A 27 -4.94 -7.73 -0.71
N SER A 28 -4.73 -8.24 0.51
CA SER A 28 -5.53 -9.35 1.05
C SER A 28 -7.01 -8.98 1.25
N GLN A 29 -7.29 -7.69 1.45
CA GLN A 29 -8.64 -7.14 1.62
C GLN A 29 -9.34 -6.86 0.28
N LEU A 30 -8.64 -6.95 -0.86
CA LEU A 30 -9.25 -6.70 -2.19
C LEU A 30 -9.87 -7.96 -2.81
N ARG A 31 -9.88 -9.08 -2.11
CA ARG A 31 -10.40 -10.37 -2.62
C ARG A 31 -11.87 -10.25 -3.01
N GLY A 32 -12.17 -10.60 -4.26
CA GLY A 32 -13.54 -10.54 -4.80
C GLY A 32 -13.97 -9.15 -5.32
N LEU A 33 -13.11 -8.13 -5.23
CA LEU A 33 -13.32 -6.88 -5.95
C LEU A 33 -13.04 -7.05 -7.45
N PRO A 34 -13.56 -6.16 -8.32
CA PRO A 34 -13.31 -6.20 -9.75
C PRO A 34 -11.82 -6.26 -10.10
N THR A 35 -11.47 -6.98 -11.16
CA THR A 35 -10.09 -7.14 -11.62
C THR A 35 -9.40 -5.80 -11.88
N SER A 36 -10.14 -4.80 -12.38
CA SER A 36 -9.61 -3.45 -12.59
C SER A 36 -9.06 -2.79 -11.31
N LEU A 37 -9.64 -3.08 -10.15
CA LEU A 37 -9.14 -2.60 -8.84
C LEU A 37 -7.97 -3.43 -8.35
N GLN A 38 -7.98 -4.74 -8.61
CA GLN A 38 -6.85 -5.60 -8.29
C GLN A 38 -5.61 -5.22 -9.11
N ASP A 39 -5.79 -4.81 -10.36
CA ASP A 39 -4.70 -4.33 -11.23
C ASP A 39 -4.13 -2.99 -10.73
N LYS A 40 -4.96 -2.11 -10.17
CA LYS A 40 -4.49 -0.90 -9.47
C LYS A 40 -3.63 -1.24 -8.24
N ALA A 41 -4.01 -2.25 -7.46
CA ALA A 41 -3.16 -2.75 -6.38
C ALA A 41 -1.80 -3.23 -6.90
N LYS A 42 -1.77 -4.04 -7.97
CA LYS A 42 -0.51 -4.48 -8.58
C LYS A 42 0.35 -3.30 -9.05
N LEU A 43 -0.26 -2.28 -9.62
CA LEU A 43 0.43 -1.06 -10.03
C LEU A 43 1.05 -0.33 -8.83
N ILE A 44 0.32 -0.22 -7.71
CA ILE A 44 0.84 0.35 -6.46
C ILE A 44 2.07 -0.45 -5.98
N TRP A 45 2.02 -1.78 -6.03
CA TRP A 45 3.16 -2.64 -5.67
C TRP A 45 4.40 -2.36 -6.53
N GLN A 46 4.23 -2.34 -7.85
CA GLN A 46 5.33 -2.04 -8.78
C GLN A 46 5.96 -0.67 -8.50
N MET A 47 5.13 0.35 -8.24
CA MET A 47 5.62 1.68 -7.87
C MET A 47 6.43 1.68 -6.57
N MET A 48 6.05 0.86 -5.59
CA MET A 48 6.80 0.73 -4.34
C MET A 48 8.11 -0.06 -4.52
N GLU A 49 8.14 -1.08 -5.37
CA GLU A 49 9.39 -1.79 -5.69
C GLU A 49 10.37 -0.87 -6.42
N ASP A 50 9.90 -0.11 -7.41
CA ASP A 50 10.70 0.89 -8.12
C ASP A 50 11.24 1.97 -7.17
N LEU A 51 10.38 2.43 -6.25
CA LEU A 51 10.72 3.40 -5.22
C LEU A 51 11.80 2.84 -4.29
N ASN A 52 11.60 1.63 -3.76
CA ASN A 52 12.58 1.02 -2.86
C ASN A 52 13.91 0.77 -3.58
N GLY A 53 13.88 0.21 -4.79
CA GLY A 53 15.06 -0.09 -5.59
C GLY A 53 15.89 1.15 -5.94
N SER A 54 15.24 2.28 -6.21
CA SER A 54 15.92 3.55 -6.53
C SER A 54 16.73 4.12 -5.37
N PHE A 55 16.44 3.73 -4.12
CA PHE A 55 17.01 4.31 -2.91
C PHE A 55 17.61 3.25 -1.98
N LEU A 56 17.67 1.97 -2.35
CA LEU A 56 18.14 0.90 -1.46
C LEU A 56 19.65 0.94 -1.20
N ALA A 57 20.43 1.34 -2.21
CA ALA A 57 21.89 1.28 -2.17
C ALA A 57 22.59 2.65 -2.00
N THR A 58 21.84 3.74 -1.82
CA THR A 58 22.38 5.11 -1.72
C THR A 58 22.62 5.54 -0.27
N ASP A 59 23.69 6.25 0.05
CA ASP A 59 23.93 6.67 1.45
C ASP A 59 23.39 8.08 1.74
N SER A 60 23.03 8.82 0.69
CA SER A 60 22.50 10.18 0.75
C SER A 60 21.60 10.48 -0.44
N PHE A 61 20.64 11.41 -0.29
CA PHE A 61 19.85 11.91 -1.42
C PHE A 61 20.68 12.65 -2.47
N GLN A 62 21.89 13.12 -2.12
CA GLN A 62 22.80 13.75 -3.08
C GLN A 62 23.31 12.77 -4.15
N GLU A 63 23.30 11.48 -3.87
CA GLU A 63 23.69 10.42 -4.81
C GLU A 63 22.55 10.03 -5.75
N VAL A 64 21.34 10.53 -5.48
CA VAL A 64 20.15 10.24 -6.26
C VAL A 64 19.93 11.36 -7.28
N PRO A 65 19.81 11.04 -8.58
CA PRO A 65 19.48 12.05 -9.59
C PRO A 65 18.16 12.76 -9.27
N SER A 66 18.10 14.09 -9.46
CA SER A 66 16.88 14.87 -9.20
C SER A 66 15.67 14.39 -10.02
N ALA A 67 15.91 13.85 -11.23
CA ALA A 67 14.87 13.23 -12.04
C ALA A 67 14.26 11.99 -11.35
N THR A 68 15.08 11.17 -10.68
CA THR A 68 14.62 10.01 -9.91
C THR A 68 13.79 10.43 -8.71
N LEU A 69 14.19 11.48 -7.99
CA LEU A 69 13.40 12.07 -6.90
C LEU A 69 12.03 12.55 -7.39
N ALA A 70 11.99 13.30 -8.50
CA ALA A 70 10.74 13.78 -9.09
C ALA A 70 9.82 12.63 -9.55
N GLN A 71 10.38 11.61 -10.20
CA GLN A 71 9.65 10.41 -10.61
C GLN A 71 9.09 9.66 -9.40
N SER A 72 9.85 9.54 -8.32
CA SER A 72 9.42 8.91 -7.07
C SER A 72 8.24 9.64 -6.43
N CYS A 73 8.29 10.97 -6.35
CA CYS A 73 7.16 11.77 -5.90
C CYS A 73 5.93 11.53 -6.77
N GLN A 74 6.10 11.50 -8.10
CA GLN A 74 4.99 11.23 -9.03
C GLN A 74 4.40 9.83 -8.84
N ARG A 75 5.24 8.79 -8.66
CA ARG A 75 4.79 7.43 -8.35
C ARG A 75 3.96 7.39 -7.07
N LEU A 76 4.39 8.09 -6.01
CA LEU A 76 3.64 8.17 -4.76
C LEU A 76 2.27 8.85 -4.93
N VAL A 77 2.20 9.93 -5.71
CA VAL A 77 0.93 10.61 -6.03
C VAL A 77 -0.01 9.66 -6.79
N THR A 78 0.49 8.95 -7.81
CA THR A 78 -0.30 8.00 -8.60
C THR A 78 -0.76 6.80 -7.75
N ALA A 79 0.12 6.27 -6.90
CA ALA A 79 -0.22 5.19 -5.99
C ALA A 79 -1.32 5.62 -5.01
N ARG A 80 -1.22 6.84 -4.46
CA ARG A 80 -2.25 7.41 -3.60
C ARG A 80 -3.58 7.54 -4.31
N GLY A 81 -3.61 8.14 -5.51
CA GLY A 81 -4.83 8.23 -6.30
C GLY A 81 -5.45 6.86 -6.62
N SER A 82 -4.62 5.84 -6.87
CA SER A 82 -5.10 4.48 -7.10
C SER A 82 -5.74 3.85 -5.85
N VAL A 83 -5.22 4.13 -4.65
CA VAL A 83 -5.85 3.72 -3.38
C VAL A 83 -7.17 4.45 -3.19
N ASP A 84 -7.19 5.77 -3.42
CA ASP A 84 -8.40 6.58 -3.28
C ASP A 84 -9.51 6.09 -4.23
N GLU A 85 -9.19 5.74 -5.48
CA GLU A 85 -10.16 5.14 -6.42
C GLU A 85 -10.71 3.78 -5.96
N ILE A 86 -9.88 2.94 -5.32
CA ILE A 86 -10.33 1.66 -4.75
C ILE A 86 -11.31 1.91 -3.62
N VAL A 87 -11.01 2.86 -2.73
CA VAL A 87 -11.87 3.24 -1.61
C VAL A 87 -13.18 3.84 -2.11
N ASP A 88 -13.12 4.77 -3.06
CA ASP A 88 -14.29 5.40 -3.66
C ASP A 88 -15.21 4.37 -4.31
N TYR A 89 -14.66 3.37 -5.00
CA TYR A 89 -15.46 2.29 -5.58
C TYR A 89 -16.25 1.55 -4.49
N VAL A 90 -15.61 1.15 -3.39
CA VAL A 90 -16.28 0.40 -2.32
C VAL A 90 -17.31 1.26 -1.58
N VAL A 91 -17.12 2.57 -1.51
CA VAL A 91 -18.11 3.49 -0.92
C VAL A 91 -19.32 3.66 -1.84
N GLN A 92 -19.10 3.76 -3.15
CA GLN A 92 -20.14 4.02 -4.14
C GLN A 92 -20.87 2.75 -4.59
N ASN A 93 -20.29 1.57 -4.35
CA ASN A 93 -20.81 0.28 -4.78
C ASN A 93 -20.95 -0.68 -3.61
N VAL A 94 -21.87 -1.64 -3.71
CA VAL A 94 -21.95 -2.78 -2.78
C VAL A 94 -21.49 -4.04 -3.51
N PRO A 95 -20.16 -4.28 -3.62
CA PRO A 95 -19.64 -5.41 -4.38
C PRO A 95 -20.00 -6.74 -3.71
N LEU A 96 -21.01 -7.43 -4.23
CA LEU A 96 -21.48 -8.72 -3.71
C LEU A 96 -20.37 -9.80 -3.58
N PRO A 97 -19.40 -9.92 -4.51
CA PRO A 97 -18.36 -10.93 -4.38
C PRO A 97 -17.24 -10.56 -3.40
N TRP A 98 -17.26 -9.35 -2.82
CA TRP A 98 -16.18 -8.86 -1.96
C TRP A 98 -16.11 -9.63 -0.64
N VAL A 99 -14.94 -10.18 -0.36
CA VAL A 99 -14.67 -10.92 0.87
C VAL A 99 -14.15 -9.97 1.93
N VAL A 100 -15.01 -9.67 2.90
CA VAL A 100 -14.70 -8.87 4.10
C VAL A 100 -14.43 -9.74 5.33
N GLY A 101 -13.68 -9.21 6.29
CA GLY A 101 -13.39 -9.86 7.57
C GLY A 101 -11.92 -9.74 8.01
N PRO A 102 -11.55 -10.38 9.12
CA PRO A 102 -12.26 -11.47 9.81
C PRO A 102 -13.46 -11.01 10.66
N PHE A 103 -14.48 -11.87 10.76
CA PHE A 103 -15.61 -11.69 11.68
C PHE A 103 -15.64 -12.83 12.69
N ALA A 104 -15.93 -12.52 13.94
CA ALA A 104 -16.17 -13.50 15.00
C ALA A 104 -17.64 -13.42 15.43
N PRO A 105 -18.29 -14.57 15.73
CA PRO A 105 -19.66 -14.56 16.23
C PRO A 105 -19.71 -13.86 17.60
N SER A 106 -20.67 -12.96 17.79
CA SER A 106 -20.93 -12.30 19.08
C SER A 106 -21.84 -13.12 20.00
N LEU A 107 -22.56 -14.10 19.44
CA LEU A 107 -23.46 -14.99 20.15
C LEU A 107 -23.12 -16.44 19.79
N VAL A 108 -23.05 -17.28 20.81
CA VAL A 108 -22.88 -18.73 20.68
C VAL A 108 -24.17 -19.37 21.16
N GLU A 109 -24.89 -20.06 20.27
CA GLU A 109 -26.06 -20.83 20.68
C GLU A 109 -25.61 -22.03 21.52
N LEU A 110 -26.12 -22.12 22.76
CA LEU A 110 -25.93 -23.29 23.61
C LEU A 110 -27.03 -24.32 23.29
N PRO A 111 -26.68 -25.60 23.15
CA PRO A 111 -27.68 -26.63 22.92
C PRO A 111 -28.65 -26.69 24.11
N TYR A 112 -29.95 -26.76 23.81
CA TYR A 112 -30.98 -26.93 24.83
C TYR A 112 -30.74 -28.24 25.58
N ALA A 113 -30.70 -28.17 26.92
CA ALA A 113 -30.62 -29.35 27.77
C ALA A 113 -31.92 -30.16 27.62
N SER A 114 -31.78 -31.41 27.17
CA SER A 114 -32.85 -32.40 27.05
C SER A 114 -33.44 -32.78 28.40
#